data_AF-A0A849IHX5-F1
#
_entry.id   AF-A0A849IHX5-F1
#
_cell.length_a   1.000
_cell.length_b   1.000
_cell.length_c   1.000
_cell.angle_alpha   90.00
_cell.angle_beta   90.00
_cell.angle_gamma   90.00
#
_symmetry.space_group_name_H-M   'P 1'
#
loop_
_entity.id
_entity.type
_entity.pdbx_description
1 polymer ?
#
loop_
_entity_poly.entity_id
_entity_poly.type
_entity_poly.pdbx_seq_one_letter_code
_entity_poly.pdbx_strand_id
1 'polypeptide(L)'
;EAKLEGAVAREANFSGASLYRVNASHADLAGSDLSRTKMTDADFSGANLERANLSGAIVTGVNFSGAIFCDTIMPDGTKNRSGCRPVQVPEVPKKQAFCEAKPGANCSSANFSGANLSGAQLRGADLSGADLRGAILCRTVLPDGTTSDRDCPVSPSGEMQKHPSQ
;
A
#
# COMPACT_ATOMS: atom_id res chain seq x y z
N GLU A 1 -33.67 20.19 13.37
CA GLU A 1 -32.37 19.86 12.76
C GLU A 1 -31.58 19.03 13.76
N ALA A 2 -31.09 17.86 13.37
CA ALA A 2 -30.22 17.06 14.24
C ALA A 2 -28.84 17.72 14.28
N LYS A 3 -28.29 17.89 15.49
CA LYS A 3 -26.94 18.42 15.71
C LYS A 3 -26.04 17.28 16.14
N LEU A 4 -25.07 16.95 15.30
CA LEU A 4 -24.00 15.99 15.53
C LEU A 4 -22.63 16.68 15.59
N GLU A 5 -22.61 18.02 15.71
CA GLU A 5 -21.38 18.80 15.80
C GLU A 5 -20.49 18.29 16.95
N GLY A 6 -19.26 17.89 16.61
CA GLY A 6 -18.30 17.31 17.55
C GLY A 6 -18.76 15.99 18.20
N ALA A 7 -19.84 15.36 17.72
CA ALA A 7 -20.35 14.12 18.31
C ALA A 7 -19.39 12.96 18.08
N VAL A 8 -19.31 12.06 19.06
CA VAL A 8 -18.57 10.80 18.93
C VAL A 8 -19.58 9.69 18.63
N ALA A 9 -19.65 9.26 17.38
CA ALA A 9 -20.57 8.25 16.86
C ALA A 9 -19.83 7.22 15.99
N ARG A 10 -18.68 6.77 16.49
CA ARG A 10 -17.86 5.72 15.86
C ARG A 10 -18.65 4.42 15.74
N GLU A 11 -18.49 3.73 14.61
CA GLU A 11 -19.14 2.44 14.32
C GLU A 11 -20.69 2.47 14.41
N ALA A 12 -21.28 3.67 14.46
CA ALA A 12 -22.72 3.82 14.52
C ALA A 12 -23.38 3.46 13.19
N ASN A 13 -24.61 2.95 13.27
CA ASN A 13 -25.42 2.64 12.10
C ASN A 13 -26.39 3.78 11.80
N PHE A 14 -26.13 4.48 10.70
CA PHE A 14 -27.00 5.50 10.11
C PHE A 14 -27.56 5.07 8.75
N SER A 15 -27.45 3.79 8.38
CA SER A 15 -27.81 3.32 7.04
C SER A 15 -29.26 3.70 6.67
N GLY A 16 -29.42 4.29 5.49
CA GLY A 16 -30.71 4.77 5.00
C GLY A 16 -31.28 6.00 5.71
N ALA A 17 -30.60 6.57 6.71
CA ALA A 17 -31.10 7.70 7.47
C ALA A 17 -31.20 8.98 6.62
N SER A 18 -32.18 9.83 6.97
CA SER A 18 -32.29 11.18 6.43
C SER A 18 -31.46 12.14 7.29
N LEU A 19 -30.35 12.60 6.74
CA LEU A 19 -29.42 13.57 7.34
C LEU A 19 -29.49 14.92 6.61
N TYR A 20 -30.66 15.26 6.05
CA TYR A 20 -30.90 16.54 5.37
C TYR A 20 -30.56 17.72 6.29
N ARG A 21 -29.66 18.60 5.84
CA ARG A 21 -29.19 19.79 6.58
C ARG A 21 -28.67 19.51 8.00
N VAL A 22 -28.17 18.31 8.25
CA VAL A 22 -27.54 17.99 9.54
C VAL A 22 -26.20 18.72 9.65
N ASN A 23 -25.93 19.31 10.81
CA ASN A 23 -24.60 19.77 11.17
C ASN A 23 -23.88 18.62 11.91
N ALA A 24 -22.94 17.99 11.22
CA ALA A 24 -22.01 16.98 11.71
C ALA A 24 -20.56 17.46 11.59
N SER A 25 -20.34 18.78 11.60
CA SER A 25 -18.99 19.34 11.56
C SER A 25 -18.16 18.84 12.76
N HIS A 26 -16.91 18.50 12.50
CA HIS A 26 -15.97 17.96 13.49
C HIS A 26 -16.42 16.66 14.20
N ALA A 27 -17.45 15.97 13.72
CA ALA A 27 -17.91 14.71 14.31
C ALA A 27 -16.89 13.59 14.10
N ASP A 28 -16.75 12.69 15.07
CA ASP A 28 -16.01 11.44 14.93
C ASP A 28 -16.96 10.31 14.54
N LEU A 29 -16.99 10.01 13.25
CA LEU A 29 -17.84 9.02 12.59
C LEU A 29 -17.02 7.85 12.04
N ALA A 30 -15.83 7.62 12.58
CA ALA A 30 -14.95 6.56 12.10
C ALA A 30 -15.64 5.19 12.17
N GLY A 31 -15.56 4.43 11.09
CA GLY A 31 -16.18 3.10 10.95
C GLY A 31 -17.70 3.10 10.89
N SER A 32 -18.37 4.26 10.89
CA SER A 32 -19.84 4.31 10.84
C SER A 32 -20.41 3.81 9.49
N ASP A 33 -21.60 3.24 9.55
CA ASP A 33 -22.37 2.91 8.34
C ASP A 33 -23.30 4.06 7.97
N LEU A 34 -22.90 4.85 6.97
CA LEU A 34 -23.66 5.94 6.37
C LEU A 34 -24.21 5.53 5.00
N SER A 35 -24.29 4.23 4.69
CA SER A 35 -24.72 3.75 3.38
C SER A 35 -26.15 4.17 3.10
N ARG A 36 -26.43 4.54 1.85
CA ARG A 36 -27.77 4.95 1.38
C ARG A 36 -28.38 6.12 2.17
N THR A 37 -27.57 6.92 2.88
CA THR A 37 -28.06 8.10 3.59
C THR A 37 -28.42 9.21 2.62
N LYS A 38 -29.36 10.08 3.04
CA LYS A 38 -29.70 11.32 2.32
C LYS A 38 -29.09 12.50 3.04
N MET A 39 -28.00 13.05 2.52
CA MET A 39 -27.21 14.10 3.18
C MET A 39 -27.33 15.46 2.48
N THR A 40 -28.37 15.70 1.68
CA THR A 40 -28.47 16.96 0.93
C THR A 40 -28.34 18.19 1.84
N ASP A 41 -27.47 19.12 1.46
CA ASP A 41 -27.12 20.34 2.20
C ASP A 41 -26.58 20.11 3.63
N ALA A 42 -26.06 18.93 3.96
CA ALA A 42 -25.45 18.65 5.26
C ALA A 42 -24.02 19.22 5.38
N ASP A 43 -23.58 19.47 6.61
CA ASP A 43 -22.22 19.92 6.93
C ASP A 43 -21.44 18.82 7.65
N PHE A 44 -20.40 18.30 7.00
CA PHE A 44 -19.44 17.34 7.53
C PHE A 44 -18.01 17.93 7.54
N SER A 45 -17.89 19.26 7.53
CA SER A 45 -16.60 19.91 7.55
C SER A 45 -15.76 19.49 8.76
N GLY A 46 -14.51 19.10 8.52
CA GLY A 46 -13.61 18.60 9.56
C GLY A 46 -14.02 17.26 10.21
N ALA A 47 -15.05 16.57 9.73
CA ALA A 47 -15.49 15.30 10.30
C ALA A 47 -14.48 14.17 10.04
N ASN A 48 -14.35 13.25 10.98
CA ASN A 48 -13.58 12.02 10.80
C ASN A 48 -14.47 10.90 10.25
N LEU A 49 -14.30 10.56 8.97
CA LEU A 49 -15.02 9.48 8.29
C LEU A 49 -14.10 8.28 8.01
N GLU A 50 -12.95 8.17 8.69
CA GLU A 50 -12.01 7.04 8.52
C GLU A 50 -12.75 5.69 8.59
N ARG A 51 -12.57 4.83 7.59
CA ARG A 51 -13.24 3.52 7.44
C ARG A 51 -14.77 3.55 7.42
N ALA A 52 -15.42 4.72 7.32
CA ALA A 52 -16.86 4.80 7.19
C ALA A 52 -17.35 4.26 5.83
N ASN A 53 -18.64 3.91 5.77
CA ASN A 53 -19.28 3.43 4.54
C ASN A 53 -20.31 4.45 4.04
N LEU A 54 -20.02 5.14 2.93
CA LEU A 54 -20.94 6.07 2.25
C LEU A 54 -21.59 5.46 1.00
N SER A 55 -21.46 4.15 0.76
CA SER A 55 -21.95 3.52 -0.47
C SER A 55 -23.43 3.83 -0.75
N GLY A 56 -23.72 4.31 -1.96
CA GLY A 56 -25.07 4.72 -2.37
C GLY A 56 -25.65 5.93 -1.63
N ALA A 57 -24.87 6.67 -0.84
CA ALA A 57 -25.35 7.88 -0.18
C ALA A 57 -25.55 9.04 -1.17
N ILE A 58 -26.57 9.86 -0.93
CA ILE A 58 -26.86 11.07 -1.71
C ILE A 58 -26.15 12.25 -1.04
N VAL A 59 -25.10 12.76 -1.71
CA VAL A 59 -24.19 13.80 -1.19
C VAL A 59 -24.32 15.15 -1.90
N THR A 60 -25.46 15.45 -2.52
CA THR A 60 -25.68 16.71 -3.23
C THR A 60 -25.59 17.90 -2.27
N GLY A 61 -24.67 18.85 -2.53
CA GLY A 61 -24.53 20.05 -1.70
C GLY A 61 -23.90 19.82 -0.32
N VAL A 62 -23.31 18.65 -0.06
CA VAL A 62 -22.64 18.37 1.22
C VAL A 62 -21.32 19.13 1.32
N ASN A 63 -21.09 19.77 2.47
CA ASN A 63 -19.78 20.32 2.80
C ASN A 63 -18.89 19.25 3.44
N PHE A 64 -17.84 18.84 2.73
CA PHE A 64 -16.81 17.91 3.24
C PHE A 64 -15.44 18.58 3.44
N SER A 65 -15.36 19.92 3.45
CA SER A 65 -14.10 20.63 3.59
C SER A 65 -13.35 20.20 4.86
N GLY A 66 -12.12 19.70 4.70
CA GLY A 66 -11.28 19.24 5.80
C GLY A 66 -11.68 17.89 6.43
N ALA A 67 -12.67 17.18 5.87
CA ALA A 67 -13.04 15.86 6.34
C ALA A 67 -11.94 14.82 6.05
N ILE A 68 -11.82 13.82 6.92
CA ILE A 68 -10.86 12.71 6.78
C ILE A 68 -11.59 11.51 6.16
N PHE A 69 -11.11 11.04 5.01
CA PHE A 69 -11.69 9.92 4.27
C PHE A 69 -10.76 8.71 4.19
N CYS A 70 -9.92 8.49 5.20
CA CYS A 70 -8.96 7.40 5.14
C CYS A 70 -9.65 6.03 5.15
N ASP A 71 -9.45 5.22 4.12
CA ASP A 71 -10.10 3.92 3.93
C ASP A 71 -11.65 3.99 3.90
N THR A 72 -12.24 5.16 3.65
CA THR A 72 -13.71 5.35 3.53
C THR A 72 -14.21 4.79 2.20
N ILE A 73 -15.37 4.14 2.20
CA ILE A 73 -16.07 3.73 0.97
C ILE A 73 -16.95 4.90 0.50
N MET A 74 -16.72 5.42 -0.71
CA MET A 74 -17.43 6.55 -1.30
C MET A 74 -18.81 6.13 -1.86
N PRO A 75 -19.69 7.08 -2.22
CA PRO A 75 -21.00 6.78 -2.80
C PRO A 75 -20.99 5.86 -4.02
N ASP A 76 -19.95 5.91 -4.84
CA ASP A 76 -19.74 5.05 -6.01
C ASP A 76 -19.16 3.66 -5.67
N GLY A 77 -18.87 3.39 -4.40
CA GLY A 77 -18.28 2.15 -3.91
C GLY A 77 -16.75 2.11 -3.95
N THR A 78 -16.08 3.14 -4.47
CA THR A 78 -14.62 3.23 -4.45
C THR A 78 -14.08 3.55 -3.06
N LYS A 79 -12.85 3.15 -2.76
CA LYS A 79 -12.19 3.53 -1.51
C LYS A 79 -11.45 4.84 -1.67
N ASN A 80 -11.67 5.77 -0.75
CA ASN A 80 -10.91 7.00 -0.61
C ASN A 80 -9.77 6.81 0.41
N ARG A 81 -8.66 7.52 0.20
CA ARG A 81 -7.49 7.52 1.10
C ARG A 81 -7.03 8.94 1.46
N SER A 82 -7.84 9.95 1.17
CA SER A 82 -7.55 11.33 1.55
C SER A 82 -7.66 11.51 3.06
N GLY A 83 -6.75 12.29 3.65
CA GLY A 83 -6.67 12.45 5.10
C GLY A 83 -6.10 11.23 5.84
N CYS A 84 -5.66 10.18 5.14
CA CYS A 84 -4.86 9.14 5.79
C CYS A 84 -3.62 9.78 6.38
N ARG A 85 -3.50 9.71 7.71
CA ARG A 85 -2.20 9.91 8.34
C ARG A 85 -1.30 8.83 7.77
N PRO A 86 -0.09 9.18 7.27
CA PRO A 86 0.90 8.16 6.99
C PRO A 86 0.97 7.30 8.24
N VAL A 87 0.72 6.00 8.10
CA VAL A 87 1.10 5.07 9.15
C VAL A 87 2.56 5.41 9.39
N GLN A 88 2.87 5.94 10.57
CA GLN A 88 4.22 5.94 11.07
C GLN A 88 4.53 4.46 11.27
N VAL A 89 4.79 3.77 10.16
CA VAL A 89 5.76 2.70 10.20
C VAL A 89 6.97 3.44 10.78
N PRO A 90 7.49 3.06 11.97
CA PRO A 90 8.83 3.51 12.30
C PRO A 90 9.60 3.24 11.04
N GLU A 91 10.21 4.29 10.45
CA GLU A 91 10.95 4.12 9.21
C GLU A 91 11.76 2.85 9.42
N VAL A 92 11.37 1.77 8.74
CA VAL A 92 12.29 0.66 8.61
C VAL A 92 13.36 1.40 7.83
N PRO A 93 14.54 1.66 8.43
CA PRO A 93 15.56 2.38 7.70
C PRO A 93 15.61 1.68 6.36
N LYS A 94 15.56 2.45 5.25
CA LYS A 94 15.75 1.93 3.89
C LYS A 94 17.18 1.40 3.77
N LYS A 95 17.43 0.37 4.55
CA LYS A 95 18.62 -0.40 4.82
C LYS A 95 18.15 -1.85 4.88
N GLN A 96 17.26 -2.23 3.96
CA GLN A 96 17.54 -3.44 3.19
C GLN A 96 18.96 -3.22 2.71
N ALA A 97 19.90 -4.02 3.22
CA ALA A 97 21.32 -3.90 2.93
C ALA A 97 21.45 -3.55 1.45
N PHE A 98 21.83 -2.30 1.18
CA PHE A 98 21.95 -1.77 -0.17
C PHE A 98 23.25 -2.34 -0.71
N CYS A 99 23.17 -3.62 -0.99
CA CYS A 99 24.10 -4.30 -1.83
C CYS A 99 23.77 -3.92 -3.24
N GLU A 100 24.40 -2.85 -3.68
CA GLU A 100 24.52 -2.60 -5.10
C GLU A 100 25.27 -3.79 -5.68
N ALA A 101 24.55 -4.66 -6.38
CA ALA A 101 25.10 -5.83 -7.04
C ALA A 101 26.06 -5.39 -8.15
N LYS A 102 27.28 -5.06 -7.74
CA LYS A 102 28.40 -4.61 -8.55
C LYS A 102 29.60 -5.51 -8.24
N PRO A 103 30.53 -5.67 -9.19
CA PRO A 103 31.74 -6.44 -8.94
C PRO A 103 32.49 -5.92 -7.71
N GLY A 104 32.83 -6.80 -6.77
CA GLY A 104 33.55 -6.46 -5.54
C GLY A 104 32.72 -5.87 -4.39
N ALA A 105 31.39 -5.85 -4.49
CA ALA A 105 30.53 -5.29 -3.43
C ALA A 105 30.63 -6.09 -2.11
N ASN A 106 30.73 -5.41 -0.97
CA ASN A 106 30.60 -6.08 0.33
C ASN A 106 29.12 -6.22 0.70
N CYS A 107 28.65 -7.46 0.70
CA CYS A 107 27.27 -7.86 0.90
C CYS A 107 27.08 -8.90 1.98
N SER A 108 28.03 -8.95 2.90
CA SER A 108 27.99 -9.85 4.03
C SER A 108 26.73 -9.57 4.87
N SER A 109 26.05 -10.64 5.29
CA SER A 109 24.80 -10.61 6.08
C SER A 109 23.63 -9.85 5.44
N ALA A 110 23.67 -9.57 4.13
CA ALA A 110 22.57 -8.92 3.43
C ALA A 110 21.33 -9.85 3.33
N ASN A 111 20.13 -9.29 3.45
CA ASN A 111 18.90 -10.05 3.24
C ASN A 111 18.40 -9.86 1.79
N PHE A 112 18.51 -10.93 1.00
CA PHE A 112 17.97 -11.05 -0.36
C PHE A 112 16.82 -12.06 -0.44
N SER A 113 16.18 -12.44 0.68
CA SER A 113 15.12 -13.44 0.68
C SER A 113 13.97 -12.99 -0.23
N GLY A 114 13.60 -13.80 -1.22
CA GLY A 114 12.57 -13.46 -2.20
C GLY A 114 12.94 -12.36 -3.21
N ALA A 115 14.19 -11.89 -3.22
CA ALA A 115 14.62 -10.83 -4.13
C ALA A 115 14.80 -11.35 -5.56
N ASN A 116 14.47 -10.53 -6.54
CA ASN A 116 14.80 -10.81 -7.94
C ASN A 116 16.20 -10.26 -8.26
N LEU A 117 17.18 -11.15 -8.38
CA LEU A 117 18.56 -10.83 -8.72
C LEU A 117 18.89 -11.15 -10.18
N SER A 118 17.88 -11.42 -11.02
CA SER A 118 18.10 -11.86 -12.39
C SER A 118 18.98 -10.88 -13.17
N GLY A 119 20.07 -11.37 -13.76
CA GLY A 119 21.04 -10.55 -14.50
C GLY A 119 22.02 -9.76 -13.63
N ALA A 120 22.01 -9.91 -12.31
CA ALA A 120 22.89 -9.17 -11.42
C ALA A 120 24.37 -9.55 -11.61
N GLN A 121 25.28 -8.58 -11.38
CA GLN A 121 26.72 -8.71 -11.57
C GLN A 121 27.43 -8.71 -10.21
N LEU A 122 27.55 -9.88 -9.58
CA LEU A 122 28.09 -10.04 -8.23
C LEU A 122 29.53 -10.58 -8.21
N ARG A 123 30.27 -10.54 -9.32
CA ARG A 123 31.64 -11.07 -9.37
C ARG A 123 32.54 -10.46 -8.30
N GLY A 124 33.11 -11.27 -7.41
CA GLY A 124 33.92 -10.81 -6.29
C GLY A 124 33.15 -10.13 -5.15
N ALA A 125 31.81 -10.14 -5.17
CA ALA A 125 31.02 -9.65 -4.06
C ALA A 125 31.12 -10.59 -2.85
N ASP A 126 31.26 -10.04 -1.65
CA ASP A 126 31.21 -10.83 -0.42
C ASP A 126 29.75 -11.10 -0.04
N LEU A 127 29.25 -12.32 -0.22
CA LEU A 127 27.90 -12.73 0.20
C LEU A 127 27.91 -13.54 1.51
N SER A 128 28.98 -13.49 2.30
CA SER A 128 29.10 -14.29 3.52
C SER A 128 27.97 -13.99 4.51
N GLY A 129 27.20 -15.02 4.85
CA GLY A 129 26.03 -14.89 5.74
C GLY A 129 24.81 -14.20 5.13
N ALA A 130 24.80 -13.90 3.82
CA ALA A 130 23.63 -13.34 3.17
C ALA A 130 22.47 -14.36 3.08
N ASP A 131 21.23 -13.90 3.24
CA ASP A 131 20.03 -14.72 3.09
C ASP A 131 19.52 -14.67 1.65
N LEU A 132 19.69 -15.77 0.91
CA LEU A 132 19.26 -15.91 -0.49
C LEU A 132 18.03 -16.82 -0.64
N ARG A 133 17.33 -17.17 0.45
CA ARG A 133 16.20 -18.11 0.38
C ARG A 133 15.08 -17.55 -0.50
N GLY A 134 14.71 -18.29 -1.53
CA GLY A 134 13.69 -17.89 -2.49
C GLY A 134 14.07 -16.72 -3.40
N ALA A 135 15.34 -16.31 -3.41
CA ALA A 135 15.83 -15.33 -4.38
C ALA A 135 15.82 -15.94 -5.79
N ILE A 136 15.54 -15.13 -6.81
CA ILE A 136 15.58 -15.52 -8.22
C ILE A 136 16.96 -15.15 -8.77
N LEU A 137 17.77 -16.15 -9.13
CA LEU A 137 19.16 -15.99 -9.57
C LEU A 137 19.34 -16.29 -11.07
N CYS A 138 18.34 -16.05 -11.92
CA CYS A 138 18.44 -16.31 -13.36
C CYS A 138 19.49 -15.41 -14.04
N ARG A 139 20.41 -15.95 -14.82
CA ARG A 139 21.50 -15.22 -15.51
C ARG A 139 22.32 -14.33 -14.57
N THR A 140 22.45 -14.71 -13.30
CA THR A 140 23.18 -13.91 -12.30
C THR A 140 24.65 -14.33 -12.26
N VAL A 141 25.58 -13.39 -12.37
CA VAL A 141 27.01 -13.67 -12.18
C VAL A 141 27.31 -13.67 -10.68
N LEU A 142 27.69 -14.82 -10.14
CA LEU A 142 27.98 -15.06 -8.72
C LEU A 142 29.37 -14.55 -8.30
N PRO A 143 29.66 -14.47 -6.98
CA PRO A 143 30.95 -14.06 -6.45
C PRO A 143 32.18 -14.78 -7.03
N ASP A 144 32.06 -16.07 -7.31
CA ASP A 144 33.12 -16.89 -7.91
C ASP A 144 33.30 -16.64 -9.42
N GLY A 145 32.45 -15.80 -10.02
CA GLY A 145 32.43 -15.48 -11.44
C GLY A 145 31.62 -16.47 -12.29
N THR A 146 30.98 -17.47 -11.69
CA THR A 146 30.07 -18.38 -12.41
C THR A 146 28.71 -17.72 -12.64
N THR A 147 28.01 -18.14 -13.69
CA THR A 147 26.62 -17.68 -13.93
C THR A 147 25.64 -18.71 -13.41
N SER A 148 24.68 -18.27 -12.59
CA SER A 148 23.54 -19.06 -12.18
C SER A 148 22.40 -18.90 -13.17
N ASP A 149 21.82 -20.02 -13.61
CA ASP A 149 20.59 -20.07 -14.42
C ASP A 149 19.48 -20.89 -13.75
N ARG A 150 19.61 -21.13 -12.44
CA ARG A 150 18.76 -22.07 -11.68
C ARG A 150 17.27 -21.72 -11.71
N ASP A 151 16.96 -20.42 -11.77
CA ASP A 151 15.60 -19.89 -11.68
C ASP A 151 15.15 -19.23 -12.99
N CYS A 152 15.82 -19.56 -14.11
CA CYS A 152 15.43 -19.03 -15.40
C CYS A 152 14.13 -19.69 -15.92
N PRO A 153 13.21 -18.91 -16.50
CA PRO A 153 12.05 -19.47 -17.16
C PRO A 153 12.52 -20.38 -18.30
N VAL A 154 12.18 -21.66 -18.23
CA VAL A 154 12.38 -22.59 -19.33
C VAL A 154 11.46 -22.19 -20.48
N SER A 155 12.04 -21.85 -21.63
CA SER A 155 11.28 -21.64 -22.86
C SER A 155 10.56 -22.96 -23.23
N PRO A 156 9.31 -22.92 -23.73
CA PRO A 156 8.54 -24.12 -24.07
C PRO A 156 9.12 -24.97 -25.22
N SER A 157 10.20 -24.54 -25.85
CA SER A 157 10.86 -25.20 -26.99
C SER A 157 12.12 -26.01 -26.65
N GLY A 158 12.50 -26.17 -25.38
CA GLY A 158 13.56 -27.13 -24.99
C GLY A 158 14.99 -26.77 -25.40
N GLU A 159 15.22 -25.59 -25.99
CA GLU A 159 16.57 -25.08 -26.23
C GLU A 159 17.04 -24.23 -25.04
N MET A 160 18.07 -24.69 -24.33
CA MET A 160 18.92 -23.79 -23.55
C MET A 160 19.47 -22.75 -24.54
N GLN A 161 19.03 -21.50 -24.40
CA GLN A 161 19.57 -20.39 -25.18
C GLN A 161 21.08 -20.34 -24.96
N LYS A 162 21.85 -20.83 -25.93
CA LYS A 162 23.28 -20.55 -26.00
C LYS A 162 23.47 -19.09 -26.40
N HIS A 163 24.49 -18.47 -25.81
CA HIS A 163 25.27 -17.29 -26.23
C HIS A 163 25.00 -15.94 -25.56
N PRO A 164 25.98 -15.00 -25.59
CA PRO A 164 27.44 -15.14 -25.79
C PRO A 164 28.24 -14.73 -24.54
N SER A 165 29.45 -15.28 -24.42
CA SER A 165 30.48 -14.80 -23.51
C SER A 165 30.90 -13.38 -23.91
N GLN A 166 30.76 -12.42 -23.00
CA GLN A 166 31.54 -11.17 -23.00
C GLN A 166 32.44 -11.18 -21.78
#